data_AF-A0A0L0G276-F1
#
_entry.id   AF-A0A0L0G276-F1
#
_cell.length_a   1.000
_cell.length_b   1.000
_cell.length_c   1.000
_cell.angle_alpha   90.00
_cell.angle_beta   90.00
_cell.angle_gamma   90.00
#
_symmetry.space_group_name_H-M   'P 1'
#
loop_
_entity.id
_entity.type
_entity.pdbx_description
1 polymer ?
#
loop_
_entity_poly.entity_id
_entity_poly.type
_entity_poly.pdbx_seq_one_letter_code
_entity_poly.pdbx_strand_id
1 'polypeptide(L)'
;MMTETKEAGAKDTGGEDMDEELRKLMGEVSESQRDSEVTRVLSAFKLNPWAQLGVDFTTPDDVLNKTYRKKSLMIHPDKCKHPDAQNAFAILAKAKKLCQDKNQRRVMKQTLQDALDMVMHEKKIEADDPAVKTEAFKDIVVARANKVLGDIEWRKRQLEKRMAEEETAKQQEIEEEKEKRKRKAEADKVWEDKRDSRVSDWRSFQDKGKKRKVKRREKEQDVLQEAAIKHALKVSRLSVSIFSPYACRLSDESGIGAL
;
A
#
# COMPACT_ATOMS: atom_id res chain seq x y z
N MET A 1 50.55 49.83 -4.01
CA MET A 1 50.86 49.31 -2.66
C MET A 1 49.57 48.78 -2.07
N MET A 2 49.27 47.51 -2.29
CA MET A 2 48.17 46.82 -1.62
C MET A 2 48.81 45.70 -0.81
N THR A 3 48.75 45.81 0.51
CA THR A 3 49.34 44.86 1.45
C THR A 3 48.40 43.67 1.61
N GLU A 4 48.80 42.52 1.06
CA GLU A 4 48.16 41.23 1.33
C GLU A 4 48.50 40.80 2.77
N THR A 5 47.51 40.86 3.65
CA THR A 5 47.61 40.25 4.98
C THR A 5 47.39 38.75 4.85
N LYS A 6 48.49 38.01 4.91
CA LYS A 6 48.53 36.54 4.96
C LYS A 6 48.02 36.10 6.34
N GLU A 7 46.77 35.65 6.42
CA GLU A 7 46.23 35.02 7.62
C GLU A 7 47.01 33.74 7.92
N ALA A 8 47.75 33.74 9.02
CA ALA A 8 48.40 32.56 9.56
C ALA A 8 47.33 31.64 10.14
N GLY A 9 47.16 30.45 9.55
CA GLY A 9 46.33 29.40 10.11
C GLY A 9 46.82 29.03 11.50
N ALA A 10 46.04 29.38 12.53
CA ALA A 10 46.24 28.93 13.89
C ALA A 10 46.08 27.41 13.91
N LYS A 11 47.17 26.71 14.20
CA LYS A 11 47.19 25.27 14.46
C LYS A 11 46.38 25.03 15.74
N ASP A 12 45.31 24.24 15.65
CA ASP A 12 44.48 23.81 16.78
C ASP A 12 45.29 22.84 17.66
N THR A 13 46.14 23.37 18.55
CA THR A 13 47.00 22.56 19.43
C THR A 13 46.23 21.91 20.58
N GLY A 14 45.02 22.40 20.89
CA GLY A 14 44.23 21.89 22.01
C GLY A 14 43.66 20.48 21.81
N GLY A 15 43.59 19.99 20.57
CA GLY A 15 43.12 18.63 20.27
C GLY A 15 44.16 17.55 20.57
N GLU A 16 45.45 17.84 20.31
CA GLU A 16 46.55 16.88 20.47
C GLU A 16 46.86 16.61 21.95
N ASP A 17 46.87 17.65 22.78
CA ASP A 17 47.11 17.55 24.23
C ASP A 17 46.03 16.70 24.93
N MET A 18 44.77 16.81 24.49
CA MET A 18 43.65 16.03 25.03
C MET A 18 43.74 14.55 24.65
N ASP A 19 44.21 14.22 23.45
CA ASP A 19 44.34 12.83 23.00
C ASP A 19 45.52 12.11 23.70
N GLU A 20 46.61 12.83 23.99
CA GLU A 20 47.72 12.37 24.83
C GLU A 20 47.23 12.08 26.27
N GLU A 21 46.45 13.01 26.85
CA GLU A 21 45.84 12.84 28.18
C GLU A 21 44.90 11.63 28.23
N LEU A 22 44.04 11.46 27.21
CA LEU A 22 43.17 10.29 27.11
C LEU A 22 43.97 8.98 27.03
N ARG A 23 45.07 8.96 26.28
CA ARG A 23 45.91 7.77 26.12
C ARG A 23 46.58 7.38 27.43
N LYS A 24 47.08 8.36 28.19
CA LYS A 24 47.65 8.14 29.53
C LYS A 24 46.59 7.59 30.49
N LEU A 25 45.41 8.20 30.51
CA LEU A 25 44.30 7.79 31.36
C LEU A 25 43.80 6.37 31.01
N MET A 26 43.83 5.97 29.74
CA MET A 26 43.52 4.59 29.33
C MET A 26 44.55 3.56 29.81
N GLY A 27 45.81 3.96 30.00
CA GLY A 27 46.84 3.11 30.61
C GLY A 27 46.58 2.82 32.08
N GLU A 28 45.87 3.72 32.76
CA GLU A 28 45.54 3.63 34.20
C GLU A 28 44.20 2.94 34.48
N VAL A 29 43.33 2.82 33.47
CA VAL A 29 41.99 2.21 33.62
C VAL A 29 42.11 0.69 33.70
N SER A 30 41.67 0.13 34.83
CA SER A 30 41.65 -1.31 35.09
C SER A 30 40.67 -2.04 34.15
N GLU A 31 40.94 -3.32 33.88
CA GLU A 31 40.06 -4.14 33.04
C GLU A 31 38.64 -4.26 33.64
N SER A 32 38.54 -4.34 34.97
CA SER A 32 37.27 -4.35 35.70
C SER A 32 36.40 -3.10 35.48
N GLN A 33 37.02 -1.92 35.35
CA GLN A 33 36.32 -0.68 35.06
C GLN A 33 35.76 -0.68 33.63
N ARG A 34 36.50 -1.25 32.66
CA ARG A 34 36.04 -1.38 31.27
C ARG A 34 34.81 -2.28 31.20
N ASP A 35 34.86 -3.44 31.86
CA ASP A 35 33.75 -4.40 31.86
C ASP A 35 32.50 -3.84 32.56
N SER A 36 32.70 -3.10 33.66
CA SER A 36 31.61 -2.41 34.36
C SER A 36 30.95 -1.36 33.47
N GLU A 37 31.72 -0.62 32.68
CA GLU A 37 31.20 0.37 31.73
C GLU A 37 30.45 -0.28 30.56
N VAL A 38 30.93 -1.40 30.04
CA VAL A 38 30.21 -2.18 29.02
C VAL A 38 28.85 -2.62 29.57
N THR A 39 28.84 -3.18 30.78
CA THR A 39 27.59 -3.61 31.45
C THR A 39 26.64 -2.44 31.67
N ARG A 40 27.14 -1.27 32.12
CA ARG A 40 26.35 -0.05 32.31
C ARG A 40 25.71 0.44 31.00
N VAL A 41 26.46 0.46 29.90
CA VAL A 41 25.95 0.89 28.59
C VAL A 41 24.88 -0.07 28.08
N LEU A 42 25.04 -1.37 28.28
CA LEU A 42 24.06 -2.38 27.91
C LEU A 42 22.79 -2.31 28.76
N SER A 43 22.93 -2.03 30.06
CA SER A 43 21.79 -1.84 30.96
C SER A 43 21.08 -0.50 30.78
N ALA A 44 21.72 0.49 30.15
CA ALA A 44 21.14 1.79 29.91
C ALA A 44 19.92 1.72 28.98
N PHE A 45 18.98 2.65 29.18
CA PHE A 45 17.75 2.68 28.41
C PHE A 45 18.03 2.92 26.91
N LYS A 46 17.51 2.03 26.05
CA LYS A 46 17.82 2.01 24.60
C LYS A 46 17.44 3.30 23.86
N LEU A 47 16.41 4.00 24.33
CA LEU A 47 15.87 5.20 23.68
C LEU A 47 16.50 6.51 24.19
N ASN A 48 17.29 6.48 25.26
CA ASN A 48 17.87 7.68 25.85
C ASN A 48 19.39 7.77 25.55
N PRO A 49 19.81 8.62 24.58
CA PRO A 49 21.22 8.77 24.22
C PRO A 49 22.10 9.30 25.36
N TRP A 50 21.57 10.18 26.21
CA TRP A 50 22.30 10.77 27.33
C TRP A 50 22.57 9.75 28.45
N ALA A 51 21.60 8.88 28.74
CA ALA A 51 21.78 7.78 29.68
C ALA A 51 22.86 6.78 29.19
N GLN A 52 22.89 6.47 27.90
CA GLN A 52 23.92 5.62 27.29
C GLN A 52 25.31 6.25 27.42
N LEU A 53 25.41 7.54 27.08
CA LEU A 53 26.64 8.33 27.24
C LEU A 53 26.99 8.60 28.70
N GLY A 54 26.07 8.40 29.65
CA GLY A 54 26.24 8.70 31.07
C GLY A 54 26.59 10.17 31.32
N VAL A 55 25.86 11.07 30.67
CA VAL A 55 26.02 12.53 30.76
C VAL A 55 24.64 13.14 30.98
N ASP A 56 24.56 14.23 31.74
CA ASP A 56 23.31 14.96 31.93
C ASP A 56 22.85 15.67 30.63
N PHE A 57 21.55 15.86 30.46
CA PHE A 57 21.01 16.50 29.25
C PHE A 57 21.28 18.01 29.19
N THR A 58 21.57 18.63 30.35
CA THR A 58 21.96 20.03 30.50
C THR A 58 23.41 20.29 30.07
N THR A 59 24.24 19.24 29.98
CA THR A 59 25.65 19.37 29.63
C THR A 59 25.84 19.92 28.20
N PRO A 60 26.84 20.81 27.98
CA PRO A 60 27.16 21.33 26.65
C PRO A 60 27.74 20.25 25.73
N ASP A 61 27.63 20.49 24.42
CA ASP A 61 28.00 19.51 23.39
C ASP A 61 29.49 19.18 23.35
N ASP A 62 30.36 20.12 23.75
CA ASP A 62 31.81 19.90 23.80
C ASP A 62 32.14 18.79 24.82
N VAL A 63 31.58 18.88 26.02
CA VAL A 63 31.74 17.86 27.06
C VAL A 63 31.13 16.53 26.62
N LEU A 64 29.99 16.55 25.92
CA LEU A 64 29.39 15.33 25.35
C LEU A 64 30.34 14.64 24.36
N ASN A 65 30.99 15.41 23.48
CA ASN A 65 31.94 14.88 22.51
C ASN A 65 33.20 14.32 23.17
N LYS A 66 33.73 15.00 24.19
CA LYS A 66 34.87 14.55 25.00
C LYS A 66 34.54 13.26 25.74
N THR A 67 33.39 13.18 26.40
CA THR A 67 32.94 11.97 27.10
C THR A 67 32.75 10.81 26.15
N TYR A 68 32.18 11.03 24.97
CA TYR A 68 32.09 9.98 23.95
C TYR A 68 33.47 9.45 23.54
N ARG A 69 34.44 10.33 23.24
CA ARG A 69 35.80 9.90 22.86
C ARG A 69 36.41 9.02 23.96
N LYS A 70 36.32 9.48 25.21
CA LYS A 70 36.81 8.73 26.38
C LYS A 70 36.14 7.36 26.52
N LYS A 71 34.81 7.31 26.45
CA LYS A 71 34.06 6.06 26.61
C LYS A 71 34.25 5.10 25.44
N SER A 72 34.25 5.59 24.21
CA SER A 72 34.44 4.78 23.01
C SER A 72 35.81 4.09 22.96
N LEU A 73 36.88 4.76 23.42
CA LEU A 73 38.20 4.15 23.56
C LEU A 73 38.26 3.12 24.69
N MET A 74 37.53 3.36 25.77
CA MET A 74 37.45 2.46 26.93
C MET A 74 36.75 1.13 26.60
N ILE A 75 35.67 1.19 25.80
CA ILE A 75 34.87 0.02 25.42
C ILE A 75 35.20 -0.56 24.04
N HIS A 76 36.30 -0.11 23.42
CA HIS A 76 36.67 -0.56 22.08
C HIS A 76 36.93 -2.08 22.07
N PRO A 77 36.42 -2.85 21.09
CA PRO A 77 36.51 -4.32 21.08
C PRO A 77 37.96 -4.85 21.02
N ASP A 78 38.91 -4.05 20.54
CA ASP A 78 40.34 -4.39 20.56
C ASP A 78 40.99 -4.26 21.96
N LYS A 79 40.48 -3.35 22.80
CA LYS A 79 41.09 -3.03 24.11
C LYS A 79 40.34 -3.66 25.29
N CYS A 80 39.08 -4.03 25.10
CA CYS A 80 38.23 -4.66 26.10
C CYS A 80 37.95 -6.11 25.66
N LYS A 81 38.21 -7.08 26.55
CA LYS A 81 38.04 -8.51 26.27
C LYS A 81 36.59 -9.01 26.45
N HIS A 82 35.67 -8.12 26.82
CA HIS A 82 34.27 -8.47 27.08
C HIS A 82 33.57 -8.92 25.78
N PRO A 83 32.79 -10.02 25.78
CA PRO A 83 32.13 -10.53 24.57
C PRO A 83 31.17 -9.51 23.93
N ASP A 84 30.44 -8.75 24.74
CA ASP A 84 29.51 -7.71 24.28
C ASP A 84 30.12 -6.33 24.03
N ALA A 85 31.45 -6.17 24.07
CA ALA A 85 32.10 -4.87 23.83
C ALA A 85 31.70 -4.26 22.47
N GLN A 86 31.58 -5.10 21.43
CA GLN A 86 31.13 -4.68 20.10
C GLN A 86 29.70 -4.12 20.12
N ASN A 87 28.79 -4.77 20.87
CA ASN A 87 27.40 -4.34 21.00
C ASN A 87 27.30 -3.01 21.75
N ALA A 88 28.02 -2.86 22.86
CA ALA A 88 28.07 -1.61 23.62
C ALA A 88 28.66 -0.45 22.80
N PHE A 89 29.72 -0.71 22.02
CA PHE A 89 30.33 0.27 21.13
C PHE A 89 29.35 0.76 20.05
N ALA A 90 28.59 -0.17 19.45
CA ALA A 90 27.55 0.17 18.47
C ALA A 90 26.45 1.05 19.07
N ILE A 91 26.04 0.79 20.32
CA ILE A 91 25.06 1.62 21.05
C ILE A 91 25.61 3.03 21.27
N LEU A 92 26.84 3.18 21.77
CA LEU A 92 27.46 4.51 21.95
C LEU A 92 27.57 5.28 20.64
N ALA A 93 27.98 4.62 19.56
CA ALA A 93 28.07 5.23 18.24
C ALA A 93 26.70 5.73 17.74
N LYS A 94 25.64 4.94 17.96
CA LYS A 94 24.26 5.33 17.65
C LYS A 94 23.80 6.51 18.51
N ALA A 95 24.09 6.49 19.81
CA ALA A 95 23.78 7.57 20.73
C ALA A 95 24.37 8.90 20.26
N LYS A 96 25.67 8.90 19.90
CA LYS A 96 26.34 10.09 19.37
C LYS A 96 25.70 10.60 18.08
N LYS A 97 25.36 9.73 17.13
CA LYS A 97 24.68 10.13 15.90
C LYS A 97 23.34 10.83 16.18
N LEU A 98 22.52 10.26 17.06
CA LEU A 98 21.26 10.88 17.50
C LEU A 98 21.48 12.24 18.17
N CYS A 99 22.55 12.35 18.96
CA CYS A 99 22.94 13.63 19.54
C CYS A 99 23.45 14.61 18.49
N GLN A 100 24.03 14.21 17.36
CA GLN A 100 24.52 15.15 16.33
C GLN A 100 23.38 15.79 15.52
N ASP A 101 22.27 15.07 15.35
CA ASP A 101 21.10 15.57 14.64
C ASP A 101 20.38 16.68 15.42
N LYS A 102 20.49 17.93 14.95
CA LYS A 102 19.93 19.12 15.64
C LYS A 102 18.43 18.98 15.96
N ASN A 103 17.64 18.44 15.04
CA ASN A 103 16.20 18.26 15.21
C ASN A 103 15.88 17.20 16.28
N GLN A 104 16.50 16.02 16.18
CA GLN A 104 16.29 14.93 17.13
C GLN A 104 16.78 15.34 18.53
N ARG A 105 17.94 15.99 18.61
CA ARG A 105 18.48 16.55 19.85
C ARG A 105 17.49 17.51 20.50
N ARG A 106 16.92 18.46 19.74
CA ARG A 106 15.96 19.43 20.27
C ARG A 106 14.73 18.74 20.83
N VAL A 107 14.13 17.82 20.07
CA VAL A 107 12.93 17.08 20.51
C VAL A 107 13.23 16.28 21.77
N MET A 108 14.35 15.56 21.81
CA MET A 108 14.70 14.76 22.98
C MET A 108 15.04 15.62 24.20
N LYS A 109 15.79 16.71 24.05
CA LYS A 109 16.03 17.65 25.16
C LYS A 109 14.73 18.22 25.71
N GLN A 110 13.77 18.57 24.85
CA GLN A 110 12.45 19.01 25.28
C GLN A 110 11.74 17.92 26.07
N THR A 111 11.70 16.67 25.56
CA THR A 111 11.06 15.56 26.28
C THR A 111 11.70 15.28 27.65
N LEU A 112 13.02 15.41 27.75
CA LEU A 112 13.74 15.26 29.02
C LEU A 112 13.45 16.41 29.99
N GLN A 113 13.35 17.64 29.48
CA GLN A 113 12.93 18.80 30.27
C GLN A 113 11.50 18.65 30.76
N ASP A 114 10.57 18.24 29.89
CA ASP A 114 9.17 17.99 30.27
C ASP A 114 9.08 16.93 31.37
N ALA A 115 9.91 15.87 31.29
CA ALA A 115 9.98 14.84 32.33
C ALA A 115 10.55 15.38 33.64
N LEU A 116 11.55 16.27 33.60
CA LEU A 116 12.06 16.96 34.78
C LEU A 116 10.96 17.83 35.41
N ASP A 117 10.28 18.65 34.62
CA ASP A 117 9.23 19.55 35.08
C ASP A 117 8.06 18.77 35.71
N MET A 118 7.71 17.60 35.15
CA MET A 118 6.73 16.69 35.75
C MET A 118 7.16 16.21 37.14
N VAL A 119 8.43 15.83 37.33
CA VAL A 119 8.93 15.37 38.64
C VAL A 119 8.97 16.53 39.63
N MET A 120 9.42 17.71 39.20
CA MET A 120 9.46 18.92 40.02
C MET A 120 8.06 19.29 40.53
N HIS A 121 7.06 19.26 39.63
CA HIS A 121 5.67 19.52 39.98
C HIS A 121 5.09 18.45 40.92
N GLU A 122 5.34 17.16 40.67
CA GLU A 122 4.87 16.07 41.54
C GLU A 122 5.44 16.16 42.95
N LYS A 123 6.71 16.53 43.08
CA LYS A 123 7.40 16.64 44.36
C LYS A 123 7.27 18.01 45.02
N LYS A 124 6.69 19.00 44.33
CA LYS A 124 6.59 20.40 44.77
C LYS A 124 7.95 20.97 45.18
N ILE A 125 8.97 20.68 44.37
CA ILE A 125 10.33 21.18 44.56
C ILE A 125 10.54 22.36 43.62
N GLU A 126 11.08 23.45 44.15
CA GLU A 126 11.47 24.63 43.37
C GLU A 126 12.88 24.43 42.78
N ALA A 127 13.18 25.13 41.67
CA ALA A 127 14.43 24.95 40.93
C ALA A 127 15.71 25.18 41.76
N ASP A 128 15.65 26.06 42.77
CA ASP A 128 16.79 26.43 43.61
C ASP A 128 16.99 25.52 44.84
N ASP A 129 16.13 24.52 45.04
CA ASP A 129 16.22 23.62 46.19
C ASP A 129 17.46 22.71 46.09
N PRO A 130 18.28 22.56 47.16
CA PRO A 130 19.43 21.66 47.16
C PRO A 130 19.05 20.20 46.87
N ALA A 131 17.80 19.79 47.09
CA ALA A 131 17.29 18.46 46.76
C ALA A 131 17.45 18.13 45.27
N VAL A 132 17.35 19.12 44.37
CA VAL A 132 17.47 18.95 42.91
C VAL A 132 18.85 18.42 42.51
N LYS A 133 19.90 18.76 43.28
CA LYS A 133 21.28 18.34 43.01
C LYS A 133 21.60 16.94 43.54
N THR A 134 20.71 16.35 44.34
CA THR A 134 20.92 15.04 44.95
C THR A 134 20.87 13.93 43.90
N GLU A 135 21.76 12.95 43.98
CA GLU A 135 21.76 11.79 43.06
C GLU A 135 20.41 11.05 43.05
N ALA A 136 19.78 10.90 44.22
CA ALA A 136 18.44 10.32 44.33
C ALA A 136 17.37 11.09 43.53
N PHE A 137 17.52 12.41 43.38
CA PHE A 137 16.60 13.19 42.55
C PHE A 137 16.85 12.93 41.06
N LYS A 138 18.13 12.88 40.65
CA LYS A 138 18.51 12.54 39.27
C LYS A 138 17.99 11.17 38.86
N ASP A 139 18.10 10.17 39.73
CA ASP A 139 17.59 8.82 39.46
C ASP A 139 16.08 8.81 39.21
N ILE A 140 15.33 9.62 39.96
CA ILE A 140 13.88 9.75 39.79
C ILE A 140 13.53 10.44 38.48
N VAL A 141 14.27 11.50 38.12
CA VAL A 141 14.12 12.18 36.82
C VAL A 141 14.45 11.23 35.67
N VAL A 142 15.52 10.44 35.76
CA VAL A 142 15.90 9.45 34.75
C VAL A 142 14.82 8.37 34.62
N ALA A 143 14.29 7.86 35.73
CA ALA A 143 13.20 6.89 35.71
C ALA A 143 11.94 7.46 35.05
N ARG A 144 11.58 8.71 35.36
CA ARG A 144 10.44 9.41 34.74
C ARG A 144 10.67 9.66 33.25
N ALA A 145 11.85 10.13 32.88
CA ALA A 145 12.24 10.36 31.49
C ALA A 145 12.16 9.07 30.66
N ASN A 146 12.65 7.95 31.18
CA ASN A 146 12.56 6.65 30.51
C ASN A 146 11.11 6.22 30.30
N LYS A 147 10.23 6.48 31.27
CA LYS A 147 8.78 6.22 31.14
C LYS A 147 8.15 7.08 30.04
N VAL A 148 8.40 8.39 30.05
CA VAL A 148 7.86 9.32 29.04
C VAL A 148 8.34 8.94 27.63
N LEU A 149 9.63 8.63 27.48
CA LEU A 149 10.19 8.18 26.20
C LEU A 149 9.57 6.85 25.74
N GLY A 150 9.38 5.90 26.67
CA GLY A 150 8.70 4.63 26.39
C GLY A 150 7.25 4.84 25.92
N ASP A 151 6.52 5.75 26.57
CA ASP A 151 5.14 6.08 26.20
C ASP A 151 5.06 6.76 24.83
N ILE A 152 6.01 7.64 24.50
CA ILE A 152 6.09 8.29 23.18
C ILE A 152 6.37 7.26 22.08
N GLU A 153 7.34 6.36 22.30
CA GLU A 153 7.64 5.32 21.32
C GLU A 153 6.48 4.35 21.15
N TRP A 154 5.83 3.97 22.25
CA TRP A 154 4.64 3.13 22.22
C TRP A 154 3.53 3.77 21.38
N ARG A 155 3.22 5.05 21.63
CA ARG A 155 2.21 5.80 20.86
C ARG A 155 2.59 5.89 19.38
N LYS A 156 3.87 6.12 19.07
CA LYS A 156 4.37 6.15 17.68
C LYS A 156 4.14 4.81 16.97
N ARG A 157 4.50 3.68 17.61
CA ARG A 157 4.27 2.34 17.05
C ARG A 157 2.80 2.02 16.86
N GLN A 158 1.95 2.42 17.80
CA GLN A 158 0.50 2.23 17.67
C GLN A 158 -0.08 3.05 16.50
N LEU A 159 0.38 4.28 16.31
CA LEU A 159 -0.04 5.12 15.19
C LEU A 159 0.43 4.54 13.85
N GLU A 160 1.69 4.12 13.76
CA GLU A 160 2.24 3.47 12.56
C GLU A 160 1.46 2.21 12.18
N LYS A 161 1.09 1.40 13.17
CA LYS A 161 0.27 0.20 12.95
C LYS A 161 -1.11 0.56 12.36
N ARG A 162 -1.80 1.56 12.91
CA ARG A 162 -3.10 2.02 12.41
C ARG A 162 -3.00 2.57 10.98
N MET A 163 -1.97 3.39 10.71
CA MET A 163 -1.74 3.93 9.37
C MET A 163 -1.47 2.82 8.36
N ALA A 164 -0.67 1.81 8.72
CA ALA A 164 -0.40 0.66 7.86
C ALA A 164 -1.68 -0.16 7.58
N GLU A 165 -2.52 -0.39 8.59
CA GLU A 165 -3.81 -1.06 8.43
C GLU A 165 -4.72 -0.26 7.46
N GLU A 166 -4.83 1.06 7.62
CA GLU A 166 -5.58 1.92 6.71
C GLU A 166 -5.02 1.92 5.28
N GLU A 167 -3.69 1.93 5.11
CA GLU A 167 -3.03 1.84 3.81
C GLU A 167 -3.35 0.50 3.13
N THR A 168 -3.28 -0.61 3.87
CA THR A 168 -3.63 -1.92 3.32
C THR A 168 -5.10 -2.01 2.93
N ALA A 169 -6.01 -1.44 3.73
CA ALA A 169 -7.43 -1.40 3.40
C ALA A 169 -7.71 -0.57 2.14
N LYS A 170 -7.09 0.60 2.00
CA LYS A 170 -7.18 1.42 0.79
C LYS A 170 -6.64 0.69 -0.44
N GLN A 171 -5.52 -0.03 -0.28
CA GLN A 171 -4.94 -0.81 -1.37
C GLN A 171 -5.85 -1.95 -1.82
N GLN A 172 -6.48 -2.64 -0.87
CA GLN A 172 -7.49 -3.67 -1.14
C GLN A 172 -8.71 -3.09 -1.86
N GLU A 173 -9.22 -1.93 -1.44
CA GLU A 173 -10.36 -1.28 -2.11
C GLU A 173 -10.02 -0.90 -3.57
N ILE A 174 -8.82 -0.34 -3.80
CA ILE A 174 -8.34 -0.02 -5.14
C ILE A 174 -8.20 -1.29 -6.01
N GLU A 175 -7.71 -2.38 -5.42
CA GLU A 175 -7.56 -3.66 -6.11
C GLU A 175 -8.92 -4.27 -6.45
N GLU A 176 -9.87 -4.27 -5.52
CA GLU A 176 -11.24 -4.70 -5.75
C GLU A 176 -11.93 -3.87 -6.84
N GLU A 177 -11.73 -2.56 -6.86
CA GLU A 177 -12.28 -1.70 -7.90
C GLU A 177 -11.67 -2.03 -9.26
N LYS A 178 -10.35 -2.25 -9.32
CA LYS A 178 -9.66 -2.72 -10.53
C LYS A 178 -10.19 -4.08 -10.97
N GLU A 179 -10.45 -5.01 -10.06
CA GLU A 179 -11.05 -6.31 -10.38
C GLU A 179 -12.48 -6.15 -10.91
N LYS A 180 -13.32 -5.33 -10.28
CA LYS A 180 -14.69 -5.06 -10.74
C LYS A 180 -14.67 -4.45 -12.15
N ARG A 181 -13.76 -3.51 -12.41
CA ARG A 181 -13.54 -2.93 -13.75
C ARG A 181 -13.08 -3.98 -14.76
N LYS A 182 -12.14 -4.85 -14.39
CA LYS A 182 -11.68 -5.96 -15.25
C LYS A 182 -12.81 -6.95 -15.55
N ARG A 183 -13.56 -7.40 -14.53
CA ARG A 183 -14.71 -8.31 -14.69
C ARG A 183 -15.78 -7.71 -15.59
N LYS A 184 -16.07 -6.41 -15.44
CA LYS A 184 -17.00 -5.71 -16.32
C LYS A 184 -16.48 -5.66 -17.75
N ALA A 185 -15.22 -5.28 -17.96
CA ALA A 185 -14.61 -5.24 -19.29
C ALA A 185 -14.57 -6.63 -19.96
N GLU A 186 -14.30 -7.69 -19.20
CA GLU A 186 -14.34 -9.07 -19.69
C GLU A 186 -15.77 -9.51 -20.03
N ALA A 187 -16.76 -9.18 -19.19
CA ALA A 187 -18.16 -9.47 -19.47
C ALA A 187 -18.64 -8.73 -20.73
N ASP A 188 -18.29 -7.45 -20.88
CA ASP A 188 -18.60 -6.65 -22.06
C ASP A 188 -17.93 -7.28 -23.31
N LYS A 189 -16.65 -7.67 -23.23
CA LYS A 189 -15.96 -8.36 -24.32
C LYS A 189 -16.67 -9.66 -24.72
N VAL A 190 -17.04 -10.50 -23.74
CA VAL A 190 -17.76 -11.76 -24.01
C VAL A 190 -19.14 -11.50 -24.63
N TRP A 191 -19.84 -10.44 -24.21
CA TRP A 191 -21.11 -10.03 -24.80
C TRP A 191 -20.96 -9.60 -26.26
N GLU A 192 -19.90 -8.83 -26.55
CA GLU A 192 -19.54 -8.37 -27.88
C GLU A 192 -19.14 -9.54 -28.79
N ASP A 193 -18.31 -10.47 -28.32
CA ASP A 193 -17.94 -11.66 -29.09
C ASP A 193 -19.17 -12.54 -29.41
N LYS A 194 -20.13 -12.64 -28.49
CA LYS A 194 -21.40 -13.33 -28.73
C LYS A 194 -22.41 -12.52 -29.55
N ARG A 195 -22.09 -11.29 -29.99
CA ARG A 195 -23.01 -10.44 -30.78
C ARG A 195 -23.44 -11.13 -32.07
N ASP A 196 -22.50 -11.63 -32.86
CA ASP A 196 -22.81 -12.17 -34.19
C ASP A 196 -23.73 -13.40 -34.09
N SER A 197 -23.49 -14.27 -33.11
CA SER A 197 -24.38 -15.40 -32.81
C SER A 197 -25.79 -14.92 -32.42
N ARG A 198 -25.89 -13.92 -31.53
CA ARG A 198 -27.20 -13.37 -31.13
C ARG A 198 -27.92 -12.69 -32.29
N VAL A 199 -27.20 -11.98 -33.15
CA VAL A 199 -27.75 -11.34 -34.36
C VAL A 199 -28.19 -12.40 -35.36
N SER A 200 -27.44 -13.49 -35.55
CA SER A 200 -27.87 -14.60 -36.40
C SER A 200 -29.10 -15.31 -35.85
N ASP A 201 -29.18 -15.50 -34.52
CA ASP A 201 -30.36 -16.09 -33.87
C ASP A 201 -31.60 -15.21 -34.07
N TRP A 202 -31.46 -13.89 -33.92
CA TRP A 202 -32.55 -12.93 -34.17
C TRP A 202 -32.97 -12.87 -35.64
N ARG A 203 -32.03 -12.85 -36.59
CA ARG A 203 -32.31 -12.92 -38.03
C ARG A 203 -33.10 -14.19 -38.37
N SER A 204 -32.68 -15.33 -37.82
CA SER A 204 -33.38 -16.61 -38.02
C SER A 204 -34.79 -16.62 -37.44
N PHE A 205 -35.02 -15.94 -36.31
CA PHE A 205 -36.35 -15.79 -35.69
C PHE A 205 -37.27 -14.95 -36.57
N GLN A 206 -36.78 -13.83 -37.09
CA GLN A 206 -37.52 -12.96 -38.00
C GLN A 206 -37.90 -13.71 -39.30
N ASP A 207 -36.97 -14.49 -39.85
CA ASP A 207 -37.22 -15.27 -41.05
C ASP A 207 -38.18 -16.44 -40.82
N LYS A 208 -38.14 -17.08 -39.64
CA LYS A 208 -39.17 -18.07 -39.23
C LYS A 208 -40.56 -17.42 -39.16
N GLY A 209 -40.66 -16.19 -38.66
CA GLY A 209 -41.91 -15.42 -38.64
C GLY A 209 -42.46 -15.16 -40.05
N LYS A 210 -41.60 -14.71 -40.98
CA LYS A 210 -41.96 -14.50 -42.39
C LYS A 210 -42.39 -15.81 -43.07
N LYS A 211 -41.64 -16.89 -42.91
CA LYS A 211 -41.97 -18.21 -43.46
C LYS A 211 -43.31 -18.74 -42.95
N ARG A 212 -43.64 -18.56 -41.65
CA ARG A 212 -44.97 -18.91 -41.11
C ARG A 212 -46.10 -18.13 -41.78
N LYS A 213 -45.90 -16.83 -42.06
CA LYS A 213 -46.89 -15.97 -42.74
C LYS A 213 -47.09 -16.37 -44.20
N VAL A 214 -46.00 -16.68 -44.92
CA VAL A 214 -46.05 -17.18 -46.30
C VAL A 214 -46.78 -18.52 -46.34
N LYS A 215 -46.40 -19.48 -45.49
CA LYS A 215 -47.06 -20.79 -45.41
C LYS A 215 -48.53 -20.69 -45.04
N ARG A 216 -48.94 -19.67 -44.27
CA ARG A 216 -50.36 -19.40 -43.98
C ARG A 216 -51.10 -18.91 -45.23
N ARG A 217 -50.49 -17.99 -46.00
CA ARG A 217 -51.05 -17.46 -47.25
C ARG A 217 -51.12 -18.52 -48.36
N GLU A 218 -50.11 -19.38 -48.48
CA GLU A 218 -50.12 -20.51 -49.43
C GLU A 218 -51.26 -21.48 -49.09
N LYS A 219 -51.43 -21.86 -47.82
CA LYS A 219 -52.57 -22.68 -47.39
C LYS A 219 -53.92 -22.01 -47.67
N GLU A 220 -54.02 -20.70 -47.44
CA GLU A 220 -55.22 -19.93 -47.77
C GLU A 220 -55.48 -19.97 -49.29
N GLN A 221 -54.45 -19.89 -50.14
CA GLN A 221 -54.55 -19.99 -51.59
C GLN A 221 -54.89 -21.40 -52.09
N ASP A 222 -54.29 -22.44 -51.52
CA ASP A 222 -54.58 -23.84 -51.86
C ASP A 222 -56.05 -24.16 -51.57
N VAL A 223 -56.58 -23.69 -50.44
CA VAL A 223 -58.00 -23.85 -50.08
C VAL A 223 -58.91 -23.14 -51.10
N LEU A 224 -58.52 -21.96 -51.57
CA LEU A 224 -59.26 -21.23 -52.60
C LEU A 224 -59.19 -21.92 -53.97
N GLN A 225 -58.02 -22.45 -54.35
CA GLN A 225 -57.85 -23.21 -55.59
C GLN A 225 -58.64 -24.52 -55.55
N GLU A 226 -58.61 -25.25 -54.44
CA GLU A 226 -59.39 -26.47 -54.25
C GLU A 226 -60.90 -26.16 -54.32
N ALA A 227 -61.34 -25.06 -53.71
CA ALA A 227 -62.72 -24.58 -53.84
C ALA A 227 -63.09 -24.24 -55.30
N ALA A 228 -62.19 -23.58 -56.04
CA ALA A 228 -62.39 -23.25 -57.45
C ALA A 228 -62.44 -24.50 -58.35
N ILE A 229 -61.57 -25.48 -58.13
CA ILE A 229 -61.57 -26.77 -58.85
C ILE A 229 -62.87 -27.52 -58.58
N LYS A 230 -63.31 -27.61 -57.31
CA LYS A 230 -64.60 -28.23 -56.94
C LYS A 230 -65.77 -27.52 -57.63
N HIS A 231 -65.73 -26.19 -57.71
CA HIS A 231 -66.74 -25.41 -58.42
C HIS A 231 -66.72 -25.69 -59.93
N ALA A 232 -65.55 -25.69 -60.57
CA ALA A 232 -65.40 -25.98 -61.99
C ALA A 232 -65.85 -27.41 -62.36
N LEU A 233 -65.50 -28.41 -61.55
CA LEU A 233 -65.99 -29.78 -61.72
C LEU A 233 -67.52 -29.83 -61.61
N LYS A 234 -68.12 -29.11 -60.65
CA LYS A 234 -69.57 -28.99 -60.50
C LYS A 234 -70.23 -28.36 -61.73
N VAL A 235 -69.62 -27.33 -62.32
CA VAL A 235 -70.10 -26.68 -63.55
C VAL A 235 -69.95 -27.60 -64.78
N SER A 236 -68.82 -28.30 -64.92
CA SER A 236 -68.62 -29.23 -66.05
C SER A 236 -69.58 -30.43 -66.01
N ARG A 237 -69.93 -30.89 -64.80
CA ARG A 237 -70.94 -31.94 -64.59
C ARG A 237 -72.34 -31.48 -65.00
N LEU A 238 -72.60 -30.18 -65.00
CA LEU A 238 -73.85 -29.59 -65.49
C LEU A 238 -73.84 -29.36 -67.02
N SER A 239 -72.68 -29.11 -67.65
CA SER A 239 -72.59 -28.82 -69.09
C SER A 239 -72.59 -30.06 -69.99
N VAL A 240 -72.18 -31.24 -69.50
CA VAL A 240 -72.35 -32.53 -70.22
C VAL A 240 -73.84 -32.92 -70.36
N SER A 241 -74.74 -32.22 -69.67
CA SER A 241 -76.18 -32.48 -69.70
C SER A 241 -76.97 -31.75 -70.81
N ILE A 242 -76.33 -30.94 -71.68
CA ILE A 242 -77.06 -30.01 -72.58
C ILE A 242 -76.80 -30.23 -74.10
N PHE A 243 -76.00 -31.21 -74.55
CA PHE A 243 -75.80 -31.48 -75.99
C PHE A 243 -76.65 -32.66 -76.53
N SER A 244 -77.90 -32.33 -76.91
CA SER A 244 -78.82 -32.86 -77.96
C SER A 244 -78.97 -34.37 -78.28
N PRO A 245 -80.21 -34.86 -78.51
CA PRO A 245 -80.62 -35.06 -79.92
C PRO A 245 -82.10 -34.75 -80.24
N TYR A 246 -82.36 -34.14 -81.41
CA TYR A 246 -83.26 -34.61 -82.49
C TYR A 246 -83.77 -33.42 -83.33
N ALA A 247 -83.11 -33.20 -84.48
CA ALA A 247 -83.68 -32.49 -85.62
C ALA A 247 -84.24 -33.52 -86.61
N CYS A 248 -85.39 -33.19 -87.19
CA CYS A 248 -86.20 -34.05 -88.03
C CYS A 248 -85.61 -34.24 -89.44
N ARG A 249 -85.92 -35.41 -89.98
CA ARG A 249 -85.61 -36.04 -91.27
C ARG A 249 -86.17 -35.26 -92.49
N LEU A 250 -85.39 -35.19 -93.58
CA LEU A 250 -85.85 -35.18 -94.99
C LEU A 250 -84.65 -35.50 -95.91
N SER A 251 -84.72 -36.68 -96.54
CA SER A 251 -84.51 -37.00 -97.97
C SER A 251 -83.39 -36.32 -98.77
N ASP A 252 -82.73 -36.91 -99.76
CA ASP A 252 -82.55 -38.26 -100.29
C ASP A 252 -81.44 -38.08 -101.37
N GLU A 253 -80.80 -39.18 -101.74
CA GLU A 253 -80.07 -39.39 -103.01
C GLU A 253 -78.71 -38.73 -103.30
N SER A 254 -77.74 -39.64 -103.47
CA SER A 254 -76.90 -39.83 -104.66
C SER A 254 -75.51 -39.17 -104.74
N GLY A 255 -74.53 -40.01 -105.14
CA GLY A 255 -73.39 -39.54 -105.95
C GLY A 255 -71.98 -39.79 -105.43
N ILE A 256 -71.50 -41.04 -105.57
CA ILE A 256 -70.31 -41.44 -106.37
C ILE A 256 -69.00 -40.62 -106.25
N GLY A 257 -67.89 -41.35 -106.06
CA GLY A 257 -66.59 -41.10 -106.71
C GLY A 257 -65.51 -40.52 -105.79
N ALA A 258 -64.54 -41.31 -105.30
CA ALA A 258 -63.36 -41.82 -105.98
C ALA A 258 -62.10 -40.97 -105.73
N LEU A 259 -61.06 -41.69 -105.28
CA LEU A 259 -59.62 -41.37 -105.11
C LEU A 259 -59.20 -40.65 -103.82
#